data_AF-A0A0D0K618-F1
#
_entry.id   AF-A0A0D0K618-F1
#
_cell.length_a   1.000
_cell.length_b   1.000
_cell.length_c   1.000
_cell.angle_alpha   90.00
_cell.angle_beta   90.00
_cell.angle_gamma   90.00
#
_symmetry.space_group_name_H-M   'P 1'
#
loop_
_entity.id
_entity.type
_entity.pdbx_description
1 polymer ?
#
loop_
_entity_poly.entity_id
_entity_poly.type
_entity_poly.pdbx_seq_one_letter_code
_entity_poly.pdbx_strand_id
1 'polypeptide(L)'
;MTQRSTLQTLGGAVEGFRDFAAAIKSGVPTVRKGSMAEEDQALSGNIVIPHAIVSGLVLTVADHVSAWAELAASPEKDVLLLHMQADYTLFRPVLEGLVEVIWILDGTDSPSRARRALEIARIEYKHGLKLTNALRKARTPDDKTEQGIAALGRFLRTTASNLGYDPEDVLSAPLIDPSSITRKIANRVPGPTLQTFNYWAITSAHAHGQFITTLRHAIETPPSTPQMGGALYEPDEELIADLIKFIGKLLEIAINLLNEQGYELRR
;
A
#
# COMPACT_ATOMS: atom_id res chain seq x y z
N MET A 1 -24.58 22.53 -7.34
CA MET A 1 -24.51 22.07 -5.93
C MET A 1 -23.29 21.17 -5.67
N THR A 2 -22.37 20.98 -6.62
CA THR A 2 -21.36 19.91 -6.65
C THR A 2 -19.98 20.32 -6.11
N GLN A 3 -19.42 21.45 -6.55
CA GLN A 3 -18.03 21.84 -6.25
C GLN A 3 -17.74 22.14 -4.76
N ARG A 4 -18.71 22.75 -4.06
CA ARG A 4 -18.57 23.05 -2.61
C ARG A 4 -18.56 21.78 -1.75
N SER A 5 -19.23 20.72 -2.20
CA SER A 5 -19.25 19.42 -1.52
C SER A 5 -17.95 18.65 -1.71
N THR A 6 -17.34 18.75 -2.90
CA THR A 6 -16.04 18.13 -3.22
C THR A 6 -14.92 18.75 -2.37
N LEU A 7 -14.84 20.07 -2.28
CA LEU A 7 -13.83 20.76 -1.47
C LEU A 7 -13.98 20.48 0.04
N GLN A 8 -15.21 20.39 0.56
CA GLN A 8 -15.44 19.97 1.94
C GLN A 8 -15.04 18.51 2.19
N THR A 9 -15.28 17.63 1.21
CA THR A 9 -14.86 16.23 1.28
C THR A 9 -13.33 16.11 1.31
N LEU A 10 -12.63 16.88 0.47
CA LEU A 10 -11.17 16.89 0.44
C LEU A 10 -10.56 17.44 1.73
N GLY A 11 -11.09 18.55 2.26
CA GLY A 11 -10.62 19.13 3.53
C GLY A 11 -10.78 18.17 4.72
N GLY A 12 -11.95 17.56 4.87
CA GLY A 12 -12.19 16.57 5.94
C GLY A 12 -11.36 15.30 5.77
N ALA A 13 -11.09 14.88 4.53
CA ALA A 13 -10.23 13.74 4.26
C ALA A 13 -8.77 14.00 4.64
N VAL A 14 -8.24 15.20 4.34
CA VAL A 14 -6.86 15.58 4.72
C VAL A 14 -6.66 15.51 6.23
N GLU A 15 -7.61 16.03 7.02
CA GLU A 15 -7.56 15.96 8.49
C GLU A 15 -7.67 14.51 8.97
N GLY A 16 -8.66 13.75 8.52
CA GLY A 16 -8.84 12.35 8.95
C GLY A 16 -7.67 11.44 8.57
N PHE A 17 -7.01 11.71 7.45
CA PHE A 17 -5.80 11.02 7.00
C PHE A 17 -4.57 11.33 7.85
N ARG A 18 -4.39 12.58 8.27
CA ARG A 18 -3.34 12.96 9.22
C ARG A 18 -3.56 12.30 10.58
N ASP A 19 -4.78 12.34 11.08
CA ASP A 19 -5.14 11.74 12.36
C ASP A 19 -4.91 10.23 12.35
N PHE A 20 -5.32 9.55 11.28
CA PHE A 20 -5.03 8.12 11.08
C PHE A 20 -3.52 7.85 11.09
N ALA A 21 -2.75 8.58 10.28
CA ALA A 21 -1.32 8.35 10.19
C ALA A 21 -0.61 8.59 11.54
N ALA A 22 -1.04 9.60 12.29
CA ALA A 22 -0.53 9.87 13.64
C ALA A 22 -0.88 8.74 14.62
N ALA A 23 -2.13 8.27 14.61
CA ALA A 23 -2.59 7.18 15.47
C ALA A 23 -1.79 5.90 15.23
N ILE A 24 -1.61 5.51 13.96
CA ILE A 24 -0.76 4.37 13.58
C ILE A 24 0.67 4.52 14.09
N LYS A 25 1.31 5.67 13.79
CA LYS A 25 2.72 5.91 14.16
C LYS A 25 2.93 5.89 15.68
N SER A 26 1.89 6.22 16.45
CA SER A 26 1.91 6.18 17.91
C SER A 26 1.63 4.80 18.52
N GLY A 27 0.85 3.96 17.83
CA GLY A 27 0.37 2.67 18.34
C GLY A 27 1.18 1.44 17.88
N VAL A 28 1.92 1.54 16.77
CA VAL A 28 2.74 0.42 16.27
C VAL A 28 4.04 0.32 17.08
N PRO A 29 4.35 -0.82 17.71
CA PRO A 29 5.63 -1.02 18.41
C PRO A 29 6.80 -0.79 17.46
N THR A 30 7.62 0.23 17.72
CA THR A 30 8.84 0.46 16.96
C THR A 30 9.90 -0.56 17.38
N VAL A 31 10.36 -1.39 16.43
CA VAL A 31 11.55 -2.23 16.62
C VAL A 31 12.72 -1.33 17.00
N ARG A 32 13.40 -1.61 18.13
CA ARG A 32 14.52 -0.77 18.59
C ARG A 32 15.63 -0.75 17.54
N LYS A 33 16.18 0.43 17.28
CA LYS A 33 17.33 0.60 16.39
C LYS A 33 18.48 -0.32 16.84
N GLY A 34 18.90 -1.24 15.97
CA GLY A 34 19.96 -2.21 16.25
C GLY A 34 19.49 -3.54 16.88
N SER A 35 18.20 -3.70 17.19
CA SER A 35 17.63 -5.02 17.46
C SER A 35 17.40 -5.76 16.15
N MET A 36 17.85 -7.01 16.05
CA MET A 36 17.50 -7.85 14.93
C MET A 36 16.19 -8.56 15.28
N ALA A 37 15.16 -8.42 14.44
CA ALA A 37 13.83 -9.03 14.68
C ALA A 37 13.90 -10.56 14.88
N GLU A 38 15.01 -11.18 14.47
CA GLU A 38 15.34 -12.60 14.63
C GLU A 38 15.78 -13.00 16.06
N GLU A 39 16.19 -12.06 16.92
CA GLU A 39 16.66 -12.33 18.30
C GLU A 39 15.53 -12.24 19.34
N ASP A 40 14.38 -11.74 18.96
CA ASP A 40 13.24 -11.61 19.85
C ASP A 40 12.38 -12.89 19.77
N GLN A 41 12.57 -13.81 20.72
CA GLN A 41 11.78 -15.04 20.83
C GLN A 41 10.27 -14.75 20.90
N ALA A 42 9.87 -13.58 21.42
CA ALA A 42 8.49 -13.13 21.43
C ALA A 42 7.94 -12.83 20.02
N LEU A 43 8.81 -12.72 18.99
CA LEU A 43 8.47 -12.40 17.61
C LEU A 43 8.43 -13.59 16.63
N SER A 44 8.65 -14.82 17.12
CA SER A 44 8.79 -16.03 16.28
C SER A 44 7.55 -16.92 16.15
N GLY A 45 6.43 -16.55 16.80
CA GLY A 45 5.19 -17.33 16.80
C GLY A 45 4.23 -16.97 15.65
N ASN A 46 3.28 -17.86 15.34
CA ASN A 46 2.25 -17.72 14.29
C ASN A 46 1.41 -16.42 14.36
N ILE A 47 1.44 -15.71 15.48
CA ILE A 47 0.75 -14.44 15.70
C ILE A 47 1.61 -13.25 15.26
N VAL A 48 2.93 -13.36 15.36
CA VAL A 48 3.85 -12.22 15.27
C VAL A 48 4.25 -11.91 13.83
N ILE A 49 4.36 -12.94 12.99
CA ILE A 49 4.67 -12.75 11.57
C ILE A 49 3.59 -11.91 10.88
N PRO A 50 2.28 -12.23 11.01
CA PRO A 50 1.23 -11.31 10.60
C PRO A 50 1.42 -9.91 11.15
N HIS A 51 1.79 -9.79 12.44
CA HIS A 51 1.95 -8.50 13.11
C HIS A 51 3.07 -7.64 12.54
N ALA A 52 4.26 -8.19 12.30
CA ALA A 52 5.38 -7.44 11.75
C ALA A 52 5.09 -6.97 10.31
N ILE A 53 4.54 -7.86 9.47
CA ILE A 53 4.18 -7.54 8.08
C ILE A 53 3.06 -6.50 8.04
N VAL A 54 1.98 -6.72 8.81
CA VAL A 54 0.87 -5.77 8.91
C VAL A 54 1.36 -4.43 9.44
N SER A 55 2.22 -4.40 10.46
CA SER A 55 2.79 -3.15 10.98
C SER A 55 3.55 -2.37 9.91
N GLY A 56 4.40 -3.04 9.13
CA GLY A 56 5.14 -2.41 8.03
C GLY A 56 4.23 -1.88 6.91
N LEU A 57 3.19 -2.64 6.54
CA LEU A 57 2.19 -2.21 5.57
C LEU A 57 1.39 -1.01 6.07
N VAL A 58 0.94 -1.04 7.33
CA VAL A 58 0.14 0.03 7.93
C VAL A 58 0.98 1.31 8.10
N LEU A 59 2.26 1.20 8.47
CA LEU A 59 3.20 2.33 8.47
C LEU A 59 3.41 2.90 7.06
N THR A 60 3.55 2.04 6.06
CA THR A 60 3.68 2.46 4.65
C THR A 60 2.43 3.21 4.19
N VAL A 61 1.23 2.71 4.52
CA VAL A 61 -0.03 3.40 4.27
C VAL A 61 -0.03 4.76 4.95
N ALA A 62 0.33 4.83 6.24
CA ALA A 62 0.39 6.08 7.00
C ALA A 62 1.35 7.11 6.38
N ASP A 63 2.52 6.69 5.90
CA ASP A 63 3.49 7.57 5.26
C ASP A 63 2.97 8.15 3.93
N HIS A 64 2.36 7.33 3.07
CA HIS A 64 1.82 7.81 1.79
C HIS A 64 0.58 8.69 1.98
N VAL A 65 -0.28 8.35 2.94
CA VAL A 65 -1.43 9.16 3.33
C VAL A 65 -0.96 10.52 3.89
N SER A 66 0.10 10.53 4.71
CA SER A 66 0.70 11.78 5.23
C SER A 66 1.28 12.63 4.11
N ALA A 67 2.07 12.03 3.22
CA ALA A 67 2.68 12.71 2.08
C ALA A 67 1.62 13.33 1.16
N TRP A 68 0.52 12.60 0.91
CA TRP A 68 -0.62 13.14 0.16
C TRP A 68 -1.29 14.30 0.89
N ALA A 69 -1.53 14.19 2.20
CA ALA A 69 -2.14 15.25 3.00
C ALA A 69 -1.28 16.51 3.10
N GLU A 70 0.05 16.38 3.07
CA GLU A 70 1.00 17.49 2.97
C GLU A 70 0.95 18.14 1.58
N LEU A 71 0.98 17.33 0.52
CA LEU A 71 0.89 17.79 -0.86
C LEU A 71 -0.43 18.56 -1.10
N ALA A 72 -1.56 17.98 -0.67
CA ALA A 72 -2.89 18.56 -0.86
C ALA A 72 -3.08 19.89 -0.12
N ALA A 73 -2.37 20.08 1.01
CA ALA A 73 -2.40 21.32 1.78
C ALA A 73 -1.35 22.35 1.34
N SER A 74 -0.44 21.97 0.44
CA SER A 74 0.66 22.85 0.01
C SER A 74 0.15 23.98 -0.89
N PRO A 75 0.50 25.24 -0.60
CA PRO A 75 0.20 26.36 -1.49
C PRO A 75 1.00 26.29 -2.80
N GLU A 76 2.05 25.47 -2.87
CA GLU A 76 2.90 25.26 -4.06
C GLU A 76 2.43 24.08 -4.91
N LYS A 77 1.28 23.47 -4.62
CA LYS A 77 0.75 22.33 -5.37
C LYS A 77 0.72 22.61 -6.89
N ASP A 78 0.34 23.83 -7.29
CA ASP A 78 0.24 24.21 -8.69
C ASP A 78 1.61 24.46 -9.38
N VAL A 79 2.71 24.50 -8.61
CA VAL A 79 4.07 24.85 -9.08
C VAL A 79 4.98 23.62 -9.21
N LEU A 80 4.72 22.56 -8.44
CA LEU A 80 5.51 21.32 -8.50
C LEU A 80 5.12 20.52 -9.76
N LEU A 81 5.94 20.55 -10.82
CA LEU A 81 5.75 19.79 -12.08
C LEU A 81 5.66 18.25 -11.94
N LEU A 82 5.73 17.70 -10.72
CA LEU A 82 5.46 16.30 -10.39
C LEU A 82 3.95 15.97 -10.32
N HIS A 83 3.07 16.96 -10.49
CA HIS A 83 1.71 16.98 -9.94
C HIS A 83 0.62 16.16 -10.67
N MET A 84 0.68 15.97 -12.00
CA MET A 84 -0.51 15.45 -12.72
C MET A 84 -0.87 14.00 -12.37
N GLN A 85 0.07 13.23 -11.85
CA GLN A 85 -0.13 11.83 -11.47
C GLN A 85 0.23 11.56 -10.00
N ALA A 86 0.56 12.62 -9.24
CA ALA A 86 1.06 12.51 -7.87
C ALA A 86 0.03 11.84 -6.95
N ASP A 87 -1.24 12.26 -7.01
CA ASP A 87 -2.33 11.66 -6.24
C ASP A 87 -2.41 10.15 -6.47
N TYR A 88 -2.45 9.73 -7.73
CA TYR A 88 -2.55 8.32 -8.10
C TYR A 88 -1.30 7.52 -7.70
N THR A 89 -0.13 8.13 -7.79
CA THR A 89 1.14 7.51 -7.40
C THR A 89 1.23 7.34 -5.88
N LEU A 90 0.69 8.29 -5.12
CA LEU A 90 0.63 8.22 -3.66
C LEU A 90 -0.49 7.29 -3.16
N PHE A 91 -1.64 7.25 -3.85
CA PHE A 91 -2.76 6.40 -3.46
C PHE A 91 -2.62 4.93 -3.88
N ARG A 92 -1.82 4.62 -4.89
CA ARG A 92 -1.54 3.23 -5.27
C ARG A 92 -0.99 2.39 -4.10
N PRO A 93 0.12 2.76 -3.45
CA PRO A 93 0.65 1.99 -2.32
C PRO A 93 -0.29 2.01 -1.10
N VAL A 94 -1.13 3.03 -0.95
CA VAL A 94 -2.21 3.06 0.06
C VAL A 94 -3.23 1.96 -0.21
N LEU A 95 -3.73 1.86 -1.46
CA LEU A 95 -4.66 0.81 -1.86
C LEU A 95 -4.04 -0.58 -1.72
N GLU A 96 -2.83 -0.78 -2.24
CA GLU A 96 -2.12 -2.07 -2.18
C GLU A 96 -1.92 -2.50 -0.71
N GLY A 97 -1.37 -1.60 0.13
CA GLY A 97 -1.13 -1.88 1.54
C GLY A 97 -2.42 -2.19 2.32
N LEU A 98 -3.49 -1.42 2.13
CA LEU A 98 -4.77 -1.68 2.81
C LEU A 98 -5.39 -3.01 2.39
N VAL A 99 -5.34 -3.33 1.09
CA VAL A 99 -5.87 -4.60 0.56
C VAL A 99 -5.11 -5.78 1.15
N GLU A 100 -3.78 -5.69 1.24
CA GLU A 100 -2.92 -6.72 1.81
C GLU A 100 -3.16 -6.87 3.32
N VAL A 101 -3.27 -5.77 4.06
CA VAL A 101 -3.61 -5.79 5.49
C VAL A 101 -4.95 -6.48 5.73
N ILE A 102 -5.99 -6.07 5.00
CA ILE A 102 -7.33 -6.69 5.12
C ILE A 102 -7.24 -8.18 4.79
N TRP A 103 -6.53 -8.55 3.72
CA TRP A 103 -6.40 -9.94 3.33
C TRP A 103 -5.63 -10.78 4.35
N ILE A 104 -4.54 -10.27 4.93
CA ILE A 104 -3.78 -10.95 5.98
C ILE A 104 -4.65 -11.15 7.23
N LEU A 105 -5.39 -10.12 7.63
CA LEU A 105 -6.17 -10.13 8.88
C LEU A 105 -7.52 -10.83 8.76
N ASP A 106 -8.00 -11.10 7.54
CA ASP A 106 -9.32 -11.70 7.34
C ASP A 106 -9.43 -13.11 7.94
N GLY A 107 -10.42 -13.30 8.81
CA GLY A 107 -10.71 -14.58 9.45
C GLY A 107 -9.98 -14.80 10.78
N THR A 108 -10.45 -15.78 11.55
CA THR A 108 -10.02 -15.99 12.94
C THR A 108 -8.85 -16.97 13.10
N ASP A 109 -8.53 -17.77 12.07
CA ASP A 109 -7.47 -18.79 12.11
C ASP A 109 -6.06 -18.20 11.96
N SER A 110 -5.24 -18.32 13.01
CA SER A 110 -3.86 -17.79 13.04
C SER A 110 -2.92 -18.41 11.98
N PRO A 111 -2.89 -19.74 11.76
CA PRO A 111 -2.11 -20.35 10.67
C PRO A 111 -2.43 -19.77 9.29
N SER A 112 -3.72 -19.58 8.97
CA SER A 112 -4.13 -18.98 7.70
C SER A 112 -3.61 -17.55 7.53
N ARG A 113 -3.66 -16.73 8.59
CA ARG A 113 -3.10 -15.37 8.57
C ARG A 113 -1.59 -15.38 8.39
N ALA A 114 -0.88 -16.25 9.11
CA ALA A 114 0.57 -16.41 9.01
C ALA A 114 0.99 -16.83 7.60
N ARG A 115 0.24 -17.74 6.98
CA ARG A 115 0.44 -18.13 5.57
C ARG A 115 0.27 -16.95 4.62
N ARG A 116 -0.78 -16.15 4.76
CA ARG A 116 -0.99 -14.97 3.88
C ARG A 116 0.10 -13.92 4.07
N ALA A 117 0.54 -13.69 5.30
CA ALA A 117 1.66 -12.80 5.59
C ALA A 117 2.97 -13.30 4.94
N LEU A 118 3.24 -14.60 4.99
CA LEU A 118 4.34 -15.23 4.26
C LEU A 118 4.23 -15.02 2.75
N GLU A 119 3.02 -15.15 2.17
CA GLU A 119 2.80 -14.94 0.75
C GLU A 119 3.14 -13.50 0.32
N ILE A 120 2.77 -12.49 1.13
CA ILE A 120 3.12 -11.08 0.89
C ILE A 120 4.63 -10.85 1.04
N ALA A 121 5.22 -11.29 2.15
CA ALA A 121 6.65 -11.09 2.41
C ALA A 121 7.53 -11.76 1.33
N ARG A 122 7.05 -12.85 0.73
CA ARG A 122 7.72 -13.50 -0.41
C ARG A 122 7.69 -12.66 -1.68
N ILE A 123 6.62 -11.91 -1.95
CA ILE A 123 6.55 -10.99 -3.10
C ILE A 123 7.69 -9.97 -2.97
N GLU A 124 7.78 -9.33 -1.81
CA GLU A 124 8.84 -8.35 -1.49
C GLU A 124 10.23 -8.98 -1.61
N TYR A 125 10.43 -10.18 -1.08
CA TYR A 125 11.70 -10.90 -1.21
C TYR A 125 12.09 -11.13 -2.68
N LYS A 126 11.17 -11.61 -3.52
CA LYS A 126 11.47 -11.86 -4.95
C LYS A 126 11.68 -10.56 -5.73
N HIS A 127 10.96 -9.50 -5.42
CA HIS A 127 11.21 -8.17 -6.02
C HIS A 127 12.58 -7.62 -5.60
N GLY A 128 12.93 -7.73 -4.33
CA GLY A 128 14.25 -7.37 -3.80
C GLY A 128 15.39 -8.16 -4.43
N LEU A 129 15.21 -9.47 -4.66
CA LEU A 129 16.18 -10.28 -5.41
C LEU A 129 16.35 -9.79 -6.86
N LYS A 130 15.27 -9.41 -7.54
CA LYS A 130 15.36 -8.84 -8.89
C LYS A 130 16.13 -7.51 -8.89
N LEU A 131 15.84 -6.63 -7.92
CA LEU A 131 16.52 -5.35 -7.76
C LEU A 131 18.02 -5.51 -7.48
N THR A 132 18.38 -6.28 -6.47
CA THR A 132 19.79 -6.54 -6.10
C THR A 132 20.58 -7.15 -7.26
N ASN A 133 19.99 -8.10 -7.99
CA ASN A 133 20.62 -8.66 -9.19
C ASN A 133 20.79 -7.64 -10.33
N ALA A 134 19.83 -6.73 -10.51
CA ALA A 134 19.93 -5.66 -11.51
C ALA A 134 21.06 -4.67 -11.14
N LEU A 135 21.14 -4.26 -9.87
CA LEU A 135 22.17 -3.39 -9.33
C LEU A 135 23.58 -3.99 -9.46
N ARG A 136 23.73 -5.29 -9.15
CA ARG A 136 24.99 -6.02 -9.38
C ARG A 136 25.39 -6.03 -10.85
N LYS A 137 24.45 -6.30 -11.76
CA LYS A 137 24.71 -6.25 -13.22
C LYS A 137 25.10 -4.85 -13.68
N ALA A 138 24.50 -3.82 -13.09
CA ALA A 138 24.83 -2.42 -13.33
C ALA A 138 26.12 -1.96 -12.61
N ARG A 139 26.85 -2.86 -11.92
CA ARG A 139 28.07 -2.58 -11.15
C ARG A 139 27.89 -1.49 -10.08
N THR A 140 26.68 -1.42 -9.51
CA THR A 140 26.30 -0.47 -8.45
C THR A 140 25.64 -1.22 -7.29
N PRO A 141 26.35 -2.16 -6.64
CA PRO A 141 25.77 -2.92 -5.54
C PRO A 141 25.35 -2.00 -4.39
N ASP A 142 24.27 -2.38 -3.72
CA ASP A 142 23.76 -1.69 -2.53
C ASP A 142 23.74 -2.67 -1.36
N ASP A 143 24.80 -2.62 -0.55
CA ASP A 143 25.00 -3.51 0.59
C ASP A 143 23.84 -3.46 1.58
N LYS A 144 23.18 -2.31 1.75
CA LYS A 144 22.05 -2.18 2.68
C LYS A 144 20.83 -2.91 2.15
N THR A 145 20.53 -2.75 0.86
CA THR A 145 19.45 -3.50 0.22
C THR A 145 19.75 -5.00 0.26
N GLU A 146 20.98 -5.42 -0.02
CA GLU A 146 21.38 -6.84 0.07
C GLU A 146 21.22 -7.41 1.49
N GLN A 147 21.65 -6.68 2.52
CA GLN A 147 21.46 -7.06 3.92
C GLN A 147 19.97 -7.18 4.28
N GLY A 148 19.14 -6.22 3.85
CA GLY A 148 17.70 -6.24 4.06
C GLY A 148 17.03 -7.45 3.42
N ILE A 149 17.37 -7.76 2.16
CA ILE A 149 16.84 -8.93 1.45
C ILE A 149 17.33 -10.24 2.06
N ALA A 150 18.59 -10.31 2.52
CA ALA A 150 19.09 -11.48 3.24
C ALA A 150 18.35 -11.69 4.57
N ALA A 151 18.09 -10.62 5.33
CA ALA A 151 17.30 -10.68 6.57
C ALA A 151 15.86 -11.15 6.30
N LEU A 152 15.22 -10.61 5.25
CA LEU A 152 13.88 -11.04 4.84
C LEU A 152 13.86 -12.53 4.41
N GLY A 153 14.88 -12.99 3.71
CA GLY A 153 15.03 -14.40 3.35
C GLY A 153 15.16 -15.31 4.58
N ARG A 154 15.95 -14.92 5.58
CA ARG A 154 16.05 -15.64 6.86
C ARG A 154 14.71 -15.66 7.59
N PHE A 155 14.05 -14.50 7.69
CA PHE A 155 12.73 -14.37 8.30
C PHE A 155 11.70 -15.32 7.65
N LEU A 156 11.63 -15.35 6.32
CA LEU A 156 10.75 -16.25 5.57
C LEU A 156 11.04 -17.72 5.87
N ARG A 157 12.32 -18.12 5.91
CA ARG A 157 12.71 -19.51 6.20
C ARG A 157 12.32 -19.94 7.60
N THR A 158 12.70 -19.17 8.61
CA THR A 158 12.38 -19.45 10.01
C THR A 158 10.87 -19.55 10.21
N THR A 159 10.13 -18.61 9.62
CA THR A 159 8.68 -18.58 9.68
C THR A 159 8.03 -19.80 9.02
N ALA A 160 8.47 -20.15 7.81
CA ALA A 160 7.98 -21.33 7.10
C ALA A 160 8.20 -22.61 7.92
N SER A 161 9.40 -22.79 8.48
CA SER A 161 9.72 -23.92 9.35
C SER A 161 8.83 -23.97 10.60
N ASN A 162 8.59 -22.84 11.26
CA ASN A 162 7.73 -22.77 12.45
C ASN A 162 6.27 -23.14 12.15
N LEU A 163 5.81 -22.91 10.92
CA LEU A 163 4.49 -23.31 10.43
C LEU A 163 4.44 -24.75 9.88
N GLY A 164 5.57 -25.48 9.90
CA GLY A 164 5.66 -26.84 9.39
C GLY A 164 5.72 -26.94 7.87
N TYR A 165 6.07 -25.86 7.17
CA TYR A 165 6.32 -25.85 5.73
C TYR A 165 7.80 -26.06 5.42
N ASP A 166 8.11 -26.63 4.25
CA ASP A 166 9.47 -26.60 3.72
C ASP A 166 9.81 -25.15 3.30
N PRO A 167 10.85 -24.52 3.90
CA PRO A 167 11.26 -23.18 3.55
C PRO A 167 11.58 -22.97 2.07
N GLU A 168 12.21 -23.94 1.42
CA GLU A 168 12.65 -23.79 0.04
C GLU A 168 11.47 -23.92 -0.93
N ASP A 169 10.45 -24.72 -0.59
CA ASP A 169 9.18 -24.75 -1.32
C ASP A 169 8.46 -23.41 -1.20
N VAL A 170 8.41 -22.82 0.00
CA VAL A 170 7.79 -21.50 0.21
C VAL A 170 8.50 -20.44 -0.63
N LEU A 171 9.83 -20.38 -0.58
CA LEU A 171 10.63 -19.38 -1.31
C LEU A 171 10.55 -19.57 -2.83
N SER A 172 10.53 -20.81 -3.32
CA SER A 172 10.50 -21.12 -4.75
C SER A 172 9.11 -20.96 -5.36
N ALA A 173 8.03 -21.11 -4.58
CA ALA A 173 6.65 -21.09 -5.06
C ALA A 173 6.30 -19.88 -5.95
N PRO A 174 5.39 -20.04 -6.93
CA PRO A 174 4.94 -18.95 -7.79
C PRO A 174 4.45 -17.74 -6.99
N LEU A 175 4.75 -16.54 -7.49
CA LEU A 175 4.17 -15.32 -6.92
C LEU A 175 2.68 -15.29 -7.24
N ILE A 176 1.90 -14.90 -6.24
CA ILE A 176 0.53 -14.47 -6.50
C ILE A 176 0.60 -13.12 -7.21
N ASP A 177 -0.28 -12.93 -8.19
CA ASP A 177 -0.42 -11.63 -8.84
C ASP A 177 -1.00 -10.63 -7.83
N PRO A 178 -0.37 -9.46 -7.57
CA PRO A 178 -0.91 -8.44 -6.68
C PRO A 178 -2.36 -8.07 -7.02
N SER A 179 -2.71 -8.04 -8.32
CA SER A 179 -4.09 -7.76 -8.75
C SER A 179 -5.08 -8.80 -8.26
N SER A 180 -4.65 -10.05 -8.06
CA SER A 180 -5.50 -11.12 -7.52
C SER A 180 -5.88 -10.89 -6.05
N ILE A 181 -5.04 -10.20 -5.27
CA ILE A 181 -5.32 -9.90 -3.86
C ILE A 181 -6.51 -8.95 -3.74
N THR A 182 -6.61 -7.97 -4.64
CA THR A 182 -7.74 -7.03 -4.69
C THR A 182 -9.09 -7.73 -4.87
N ARG A 183 -9.10 -8.90 -5.53
CA ARG A 183 -10.31 -9.73 -5.70
C ARG A 183 -10.58 -10.61 -4.48
N LYS A 184 -9.54 -11.04 -3.75
CA LYS A 184 -9.67 -11.90 -2.57
C LYS A 184 -10.40 -11.23 -1.42
N ILE A 185 -10.37 -9.89 -1.33
CA ILE A 185 -11.03 -9.13 -0.26
C ILE A 185 -12.45 -8.64 -0.61
N ALA A 186 -12.99 -9.01 -1.78
CA ALA A 186 -14.25 -8.43 -2.28
C ALA A 186 -15.44 -8.64 -1.33
N ASN A 187 -15.44 -9.71 -0.53
CA ASN A 187 -16.48 -9.97 0.47
C ASN A 187 -16.41 -9.05 1.71
N ARG A 188 -15.29 -8.34 1.90
CA ARG A 188 -15.07 -7.40 3.02
C ARG A 188 -15.29 -5.95 2.62
N VAL A 189 -15.15 -5.63 1.34
CA VAL A 189 -15.25 -4.26 0.84
C VAL A 189 -16.67 -3.98 0.35
N PRO A 190 -17.39 -3.01 0.94
CA PRO A 190 -18.73 -2.67 0.49
C PRO A 190 -18.68 -2.01 -0.89
N GLY A 191 -19.44 -2.55 -1.85
CA GLY A 191 -19.55 -2.02 -3.20
C GLY A 191 -19.58 -3.11 -4.27
N PRO A 192 -19.50 -2.73 -5.56
CA PRO A 192 -19.33 -3.69 -6.64
C PRO A 192 -18.08 -4.55 -6.41
N THR A 193 -18.19 -5.85 -6.67
CA THR A 193 -17.11 -6.85 -6.46
C THR A 193 -15.78 -6.47 -7.12
N LEU A 194 -15.81 -5.63 -8.16
CA LEU A 194 -14.63 -5.17 -8.90
C LEU A 194 -14.19 -3.74 -8.57
N GLN A 195 -14.83 -3.05 -7.62
CA GLN A 195 -14.52 -1.64 -7.34
C GLN A 195 -13.07 -1.45 -6.86
N THR A 196 -12.59 -2.30 -5.95
CA THR A 196 -11.18 -2.30 -5.50
C THR A 196 -10.22 -2.51 -6.66
N PHE A 197 -10.51 -3.49 -7.52
CA PHE A 197 -9.69 -3.80 -8.70
C PHE A 197 -9.67 -2.62 -9.68
N ASN A 198 -10.81 -1.94 -9.88
CA ASN A 198 -10.90 -0.79 -10.77
C ASN A 198 -10.07 0.38 -10.26
N TYR A 199 -10.17 0.74 -8.97
CA TYR A 199 -9.33 1.80 -8.39
C TYR A 199 -7.84 1.44 -8.40
N TRP A 200 -7.51 0.17 -8.14
CA TRP A 200 -6.13 -0.31 -8.29
C TRP A 200 -5.63 -0.18 -9.73
N ALA A 201 -6.43 -0.58 -10.72
CA ALA A 201 -6.05 -0.50 -12.12
C ALA A 201 -5.87 0.94 -12.58
N ILE A 202 -6.76 1.85 -12.15
CA ILE A 202 -6.66 3.30 -12.43
C ILE A 202 -5.38 3.88 -11.84
N THR A 203 -5.14 3.67 -10.54
CA THR A 203 -3.95 4.21 -9.85
C THR A 203 -2.66 3.61 -10.40
N SER A 204 -2.65 2.31 -10.71
CA SER A 204 -1.54 1.61 -11.37
C SER A 204 -1.25 2.17 -12.77
N ALA A 205 -2.28 2.36 -13.59
CA ALA A 205 -2.10 2.89 -14.94
C ALA A 205 -1.51 4.31 -14.94
N HIS A 206 -1.95 5.17 -14.01
CA HIS A 206 -1.39 6.51 -13.84
C HIS A 206 0.05 6.46 -13.29
N ALA A 207 0.33 5.64 -12.28
CA ALA A 207 1.68 5.51 -11.71
C ALA A 207 2.73 5.00 -12.72
N HIS A 208 2.29 4.21 -13.70
CA HIS A 208 3.15 3.70 -14.78
C HIS A 208 3.11 4.55 -16.07
N GLY A 209 2.39 5.68 -16.07
CA GLY A 209 2.24 6.52 -17.26
C GLY A 209 1.65 5.78 -18.47
N GLN A 210 0.74 4.84 -18.26
CA GLN A 210 0.21 4.00 -19.34
C GLN A 210 -0.56 4.83 -20.36
N PHE A 211 -0.04 4.80 -21.59
CA PHE A 211 -0.45 5.66 -22.71
C PHE A 211 -1.95 5.64 -23.02
N ILE A 212 -2.63 4.49 -22.89
CA ILE A 212 -4.08 4.37 -23.15
C ILE A 212 -4.91 5.12 -22.10
N THR A 213 -4.50 5.10 -20.83
CA THR A 213 -5.20 5.82 -19.76
C THR A 213 -5.00 7.32 -19.94
N THR A 214 -3.79 7.74 -20.30
CA THR A 214 -3.49 9.12 -20.69
C THR A 214 -4.32 9.58 -21.91
N LEU A 215 -4.47 8.72 -22.92
CA LEU A 215 -5.28 9.00 -24.12
C LEU A 215 -6.78 9.06 -23.82
N ARG A 216 -7.32 8.16 -22.97
CA ARG A 216 -8.75 8.16 -22.63
C ARG A 216 -9.15 9.47 -21.94
N HIS A 217 -8.33 9.94 -21.00
CA HIS A 217 -8.55 11.23 -20.35
C HIS A 217 -8.37 12.40 -21.34
N ALA A 218 -7.39 12.36 -22.24
CA ALA A 218 -7.21 13.39 -23.27
C ALA A 218 -8.37 13.49 -24.28
N ILE A 219 -9.12 12.39 -24.51
CA ILE A 219 -10.32 12.37 -25.36
C ILE A 219 -11.53 12.99 -24.64
N GLU A 220 -11.60 12.86 -23.31
CA GLU A 220 -12.69 13.38 -22.47
C GLU A 220 -12.51 14.88 -22.16
N THR A 221 -11.29 15.44 -22.27
CA THR A 221 -11.02 16.87 -22.12
C THR A 221 -11.21 17.63 -23.45
N PRO A 222 -12.07 18.67 -23.54
CA PRO A 222 -12.33 19.37 -24.79
C PRO A 222 -11.08 20.08 -25.34
N PRO A 223 -10.87 20.10 -26.68
CA PRO A 223 -9.62 20.54 -27.32
C PRO A 223 -9.45 22.07 -27.40
N SER A 224 -10.07 22.86 -26.52
CA SER A 224 -10.19 24.31 -26.69
C SER A 224 -8.96 25.14 -26.31
N THR A 225 -7.82 24.54 -25.94
CA THR A 225 -6.57 25.27 -25.71
C THR A 225 -5.55 25.01 -26.83
N PRO A 226 -5.38 25.97 -27.77
CA PRO A 226 -4.35 25.87 -28.79
C PRO A 226 -3.02 26.30 -28.17
N GLN A 227 -2.20 25.36 -27.73
CA GLN A 227 -0.77 25.58 -27.52
C GLN A 227 -0.01 24.25 -27.40
N MET A 228 1.10 24.16 -28.15
CA MET A 228 2.18 23.19 -27.95
C MET A 228 2.93 23.46 -26.61
N GLY A 229 2.22 23.41 -25.50
CA GLY A 229 2.74 23.46 -24.14
C GLY A 229 1.90 22.49 -23.33
N GLY A 230 2.53 21.66 -22.50
CA GLY A 230 1.90 20.53 -21.81
C GLY A 230 0.46 20.82 -21.42
N ALA A 231 -0.48 20.06 -22.00
CA ALA A 231 -1.84 20.03 -21.49
C ALA A 231 -1.70 19.77 -19.99
N LEU A 232 -2.01 20.78 -19.18
CA LEU A 232 -2.13 20.64 -17.75
C LEU A 232 -3.31 19.68 -17.59
N TYR A 233 -2.99 18.39 -17.40
CA TYR A 233 -3.97 17.38 -17.07
C TYR A 233 -4.48 17.76 -15.68
N GLU A 234 -5.65 18.37 -15.62
CA GLU A 234 -6.37 18.52 -14.37
C GLU A 234 -6.78 17.11 -13.92
N PRO A 235 -6.39 16.67 -12.71
CA PRO A 235 -6.91 15.44 -12.16
C PRO A 235 -8.43 15.53 -12.10
N ASP A 236 -9.13 14.45 -12.48
CA ASP A 236 -10.58 14.35 -12.30
C ASP A 236 -10.90 14.43 -10.79
N GLU A 237 -11.27 15.64 -10.34
CA GLU A 237 -11.54 15.93 -8.92
C GLU A 237 -12.65 15.03 -8.36
N GLU A 238 -13.61 14.61 -9.19
CA GLU A 238 -14.68 13.70 -8.78
C GLU A 238 -14.14 12.30 -8.57
N LEU A 239 -13.30 11.80 -9.49
CA LEU A 239 -12.63 10.51 -9.34
C LEU A 239 -11.70 10.47 -8.12
N ILE A 240 -10.94 11.54 -7.86
CA ILE A 240 -10.09 11.64 -6.67
C ILE A 240 -10.94 11.67 -5.40
N ALA A 241 -12.01 12.47 -5.37
CA ALA A 241 -12.90 12.51 -4.21
C ALA A 241 -13.54 11.14 -3.93
N ASP A 242 -13.91 10.40 -4.97
CA ASP A 242 -14.47 9.06 -4.83
C ASP A 242 -13.42 8.02 -4.41
N LEU A 243 -12.20 8.11 -4.92
CA LEU A 243 -11.06 7.31 -4.47
C LEU A 243 -10.76 7.54 -2.99
N ILE A 244 -10.77 8.79 -2.54
CA ILE A 244 -10.54 9.16 -1.14
C ILE A 244 -11.62 8.58 -0.23
N LYS A 245 -12.91 8.72 -0.60
CA LYS A 245 -14.02 8.10 0.15
C LYS A 245 -13.86 6.58 0.21
N PHE A 246 -13.41 5.97 -0.88
CA PHE A 246 -13.18 4.53 -0.95
C PHE A 246 -12.02 4.10 -0.04
N ILE A 247 -10.90 4.82 -0.05
CA ILE A 247 -9.77 4.60 0.86
C ILE A 247 -10.19 4.76 2.31
N GLY A 248 -11.01 5.77 2.63
CA GLY A 248 -11.59 5.94 3.98
C GLY A 248 -12.33 4.69 4.46
N LYS A 249 -13.15 4.06 3.60
CA LYS A 249 -13.83 2.80 3.93
C LYS A 249 -12.87 1.63 4.14
N LEU A 250 -11.83 1.52 3.31
CA LEU A 250 -10.81 0.48 3.48
C LEU A 250 -10.03 0.65 4.80
N LEU A 251 -9.71 1.89 5.17
CA LEU A 251 -9.09 2.23 6.45
C LEU A 251 -9.98 1.80 7.62
N GLU A 252 -11.28 2.12 7.58
CA GLU A 252 -12.22 1.69 8.61
C GLU A 252 -12.26 0.16 8.78
N ILE A 253 -12.27 -0.59 7.67
CA ILE A 253 -12.24 -2.06 7.69
C ILE A 253 -10.92 -2.55 8.30
N ALA A 254 -9.79 -1.99 7.87
CA ALA A 254 -8.47 -2.36 8.38
C ALA A 254 -8.35 -2.09 9.88
N ILE A 255 -8.81 -0.93 10.36
CA ILE A 255 -8.83 -0.56 11.79
C ILE A 255 -9.68 -1.54 12.58
N ASN A 256 -10.88 -1.87 12.10
CA ASN A 256 -11.74 -2.82 12.80
C ASN A 256 -11.08 -4.21 12.91
N LEU A 257 -10.48 -4.70 11.83
CA LEU A 257 -9.74 -5.97 11.84
C LEU A 257 -8.53 -5.93 12.78
N LEU A 258 -7.78 -4.83 12.78
CA LEU A 258 -6.65 -4.62 13.70
C LEU A 258 -7.11 -4.64 15.16
N ASN A 259 -8.23 -3.98 15.47
CA ASN A 259 -8.81 -3.98 16.81
C ASN A 259 -9.33 -5.37 17.23
N GLU A 260 -9.97 -6.11 16.31
CA GLU A 260 -10.36 -7.51 16.54
C GLU A 260 -9.16 -8.42 16.84
N GLN A 261 -7.97 -8.08 16.32
CA GLN A 261 -6.73 -8.80 16.58
C GLN A 261 -5.91 -8.21 17.75
N GLY A 262 -6.43 -7.21 18.48
CA GLY A 262 -5.82 -6.68 19.70
C GLY A 262 -4.75 -5.59 19.53
N TYR A 263 -4.69 -4.91 18.38
CA TYR A 263 -3.70 -3.85 18.10
C TYR A 263 -4.02 -2.50 18.78
N GLU A 264 -5.13 -2.38 19.50
CA GLU A 264 -5.60 -1.17 20.22
C GLU A 264 -5.41 0.16 19.47
N LEU A 265 -5.88 0.25 18.23
CA LEU A 265 -5.94 1.51 17.50
C LEU A 265 -7.19 2.28 17.96
N ARG A 266 -7.00 3.20 18.90
CA ARG A 266 -8.07 4.07 19.42
C ARG A 266 -8.54 5.03 18.32
N ARG A 267 -9.86 5.21 18.24
CA ARG A 267 -10.52 6.28 17.46
C ARG A 267 -10.42 7.61 18.20
#